data_AF-A0A314Z1Z5-F1
#
_entry.id   AF-A0A314Z1Z5-F1
#
_cell.length_a   1.000
_cell.length_b   1.000
_cell.length_c   1.000
_cell.angle_alpha   90.00
_cell.angle_beta   90.00
_cell.angle_gamma   90.00
#
_symmetry.space_group_name_H-M   'P 1'
#
loop_
_entity.id
_entity.type
_entity.pdbx_description
1 polymer ?
#
loop_
_entity_poly.entity_id
_entity_poly.type
_entity_poly.pdbx_seq_one_letter_code
_entity_poly.pdbx_strand_id
1 'polypeptide(L)'
;MRSLLKVIPESDMFRANAAFREKHEVPDDILPSCLYKEPYFSCPPTEELREFRVIFSTYMSSFRLHDKGLTAGHFSHIFLVDASSAIEPETAVALTNFAEKSTTVIVTGQPGDNSRWVRADMARQKGLKISYFERLFKSRPYRSLNPMLITHLDQ
;
A
#
# COMPACT_ATOMS: atom_id res chain seq x y z
N MET A 1 -1.29 -7.67 -9.94
CA MET A 1 -2.68 -7.57 -9.42
C MET A 1 -3.81 -7.55 -10.46
N ARG A 2 -3.54 -7.61 -11.78
CA ARG A 2 -4.57 -7.75 -12.84
C ARG A 2 -5.47 -9.01 -12.69
N SER A 3 -4.95 -10.04 -12.04
CA SER A 3 -5.67 -11.29 -11.75
C SER A 3 -6.91 -11.10 -10.86
N LEU A 4 -6.97 -10.04 -10.05
CA LEU A 4 -8.09 -9.84 -9.12
C LEU A 4 -9.42 -9.57 -9.83
N LEU A 5 -9.40 -9.01 -11.05
CA LEU A 5 -10.60 -8.84 -11.90
C LEU A 5 -11.30 -10.16 -12.22
N LYS A 6 -10.61 -11.31 -12.10
CA LYS A 6 -11.20 -12.64 -12.31
C LYS A 6 -12.09 -13.10 -11.14
N VAL A 7 -11.95 -12.47 -9.98
CA VAL A 7 -12.56 -12.92 -8.71
C VAL A 7 -13.31 -11.82 -7.97
N ILE A 8 -12.99 -10.56 -8.23
CA ILE A 8 -13.66 -9.38 -7.66
C ILE A 8 -14.16 -8.52 -8.82
N PRO A 9 -15.46 -8.16 -8.84
CA PRO A 9 -16.01 -7.25 -9.84
C PRO A 9 -15.29 -5.90 -9.83
N GLU A 10 -15.14 -5.29 -11.01
CA GLU A 10 -14.51 -3.97 -11.12
C GLU A 10 -15.26 -2.88 -10.35
N SER A 11 -16.60 -2.99 -10.27
CA SER A 11 -17.44 -2.08 -9.47
C SER A 11 -17.09 -2.05 -7.99
N ASP A 12 -16.47 -3.12 -7.48
CA ASP A 12 -16.12 -3.26 -6.07
C ASP A 12 -14.67 -2.81 -5.79
N MET A 13 -13.99 -2.28 -6.82
CA MET A 13 -12.59 -1.91 -6.77
C MET A 13 -12.38 -0.44 -7.12
N PHE A 14 -11.55 0.24 -6.33
CA PHE A 14 -11.10 1.60 -6.63
C PHE A 14 -9.58 1.71 -6.59
N ARG A 15 -9.01 2.49 -7.51
CA ARG A 15 -7.57 2.78 -7.58
C ARG A 15 -7.31 4.27 -7.35
N ALA A 16 -6.78 4.58 -6.18
CA ALA A 16 -6.33 5.90 -5.79
C ALA A 16 -4.91 6.17 -6.29
N ASN A 17 -4.80 6.81 -7.46
CA ASN A 17 -3.52 7.28 -8.02
C ASN A 17 -3.09 8.63 -7.43
N ALA A 18 -1.82 9.00 -7.64
CA ALA A 18 -1.35 10.35 -7.33
C ALA A 18 -2.08 11.37 -8.22
N ALA A 19 -2.43 12.54 -7.66
CA ALA A 19 -3.26 13.52 -8.37
C ALA A 19 -2.69 13.95 -9.73
N PHE A 20 -1.37 14.15 -9.78
CA PHE A 20 -0.61 14.58 -10.96
C PHE A 20 0.10 13.42 -11.67
N ARG A 21 -0.33 12.17 -11.45
CA ARG A 21 0.12 11.04 -12.26
C ARG A 21 -0.33 11.31 -13.71
N GLU A 22 0.57 11.15 -14.66
CA GLU A 22 0.23 11.30 -16.06
C GLU A 22 -0.72 10.19 -16.50
N LYS A 23 -1.80 10.52 -17.20
CA LYS A 23 -2.83 9.54 -17.58
C LYS A 23 -2.26 8.37 -18.38
N HIS A 24 -1.32 8.65 -19.28
CA HIS A 24 -0.69 7.64 -20.15
C HIS A 24 0.27 6.69 -19.39
N GLU A 25 0.66 7.02 -18.15
CA GLU A 25 1.42 6.12 -17.28
C GLU A 25 0.55 5.11 -16.53
N VAL A 26 -0.78 5.22 -16.66
CA VAL A 26 -1.75 4.29 -16.08
C VAL A 26 -2.20 3.34 -17.18
N PRO A 27 -1.97 2.02 -17.04
CA PRO A 27 -2.42 1.05 -18.03
C PRO A 27 -3.93 1.11 -18.31
N ASP A 28 -4.31 0.98 -19.58
CA ASP A 28 -5.70 1.09 -20.03
C ASP A 28 -6.63 0.07 -19.35
N ASP A 29 -6.11 -1.09 -18.98
CA ASP A 29 -6.87 -2.16 -18.33
C ASP A 29 -7.21 -1.89 -16.86
N ILE A 30 -6.54 -0.93 -16.22
CA ILE A 30 -6.84 -0.53 -14.83
C ILE A 30 -7.46 0.85 -14.73
N LEU A 31 -7.41 1.64 -15.81
CA LEU A 31 -7.94 2.99 -15.86
C LEU A 31 -9.44 3.09 -15.50
N PRO A 32 -10.34 2.14 -15.86
CA PRO A 32 -11.76 2.27 -15.53
C PRO A 32 -12.03 2.15 -14.01
N SER A 33 -11.16 1.46 -13.26
CA SER A 33 -11.18 1.46 -11.78
C SER A 33 -10.59 2.72 -11.13
N CYS A 34 -10.17 3.72 -11.91
CA CYS A 34 -9.62 4.99 -11.43
C CYS A 34 -10.62 6.13 -11.64
N LEU A 35 -10.67 7.11 -10.72
CA LEU A 35 -11.43 8.34 -10.94
C LEU A 35 -10.53 9.41 -11.57
N TYR A 36 -10.66 9.64 -12.87
CA TYR A 36 -9.94 10.72 -13.58
C TYR A 36 -10.89 11.89 -13.87
N LYS A 37 -10.58 13.07 -13.33
CA LYS A 37 -11.27 14.33 -13.59
C LYS A 37 -10.24 15.29 -14.18
N GLU A 38 -10.23 15.40 -15.51
CA GLU A 38 -9.20 16.16 -16.22
C GLU A 38 -8.97 17.55 -15.59
N PRO A 39 -7.73 17.92 -15.27
CA PRO A 39 -6.46 17.26 -15.65
C PRO A 39 -5.86 16.29 -14.59
N TYR A 40 -6.61 15.83 -13.60
CA TYR A 40 -6.04 15.08 -12.46
C TYR A 40 -6.81 13.82 -12.05
N PHE A 41 -6.11 12.89 -11.40
CA PHE A 41 -6.74 11.78 -10.69
C PHE A 41 -7.35 12.28 -9.38
N SER A 42 -8.64 12.00 -9.17
CA SER A 42 -9.40 12.42 -8.01
C SER A 42 -9.75 11.23 -7.09
N CYS A 43 -10.38 11.52 -5.96
CA CYS A 43 -10.97 10.51 -5.09
C CYS A 43 -12.48 10.76 -5.00
N PRO A 44 -13.32 9.71 -5.05
CA PRO A 44 -14.75 9.81 -4.82
C PRO A 44 -15.10 10.44 -3.46
N PRO A 45 -16.35 10.85 -3.26
CA PRO A 45 -16.89 11.14 -1.93
C PRO A 45 -16.75 9.93 -0.99
N THR A 46 -16.77 10.20 0.31
CA THR A 46 -16.52 9.17 1.33
C THR A 46 -17.58 8.09 1.36
N GLU A 47 -18.81 8.42 1.01
CA GLU A 47 -19.93 7.50 0.88
C GLU A 47 -19.62 6.44 -0.17
N GLU A 48 -19.19 6.87 -1.37
CA GLU A 48 -18.80 5.96 -2.46
C GLU A 48 -17.52 5.18 -2.12
N LEU A 49 -16.55 5.84 -1.46
CA LEU A 49 -15.33 5.17 -1.01
C LEU A 49 -15.61 3.97 -0.08
N ARG A 50 -16.64 4.06 0.76
CA ARG A 50 -17.03 3.00 1.70
C ARG A 50 -17.69 1.79 1.03
N GLU A 51 -18.23 1.97 -0.18
CA GLU A 51 -18.87 0.88 -0.92
C GLU A 51 -17.86 -0.02 -1.64
N PHE A 52 -16.64 0.46 -1.91
CA PHE A 52 -15.59 -0.36 -2.51
C PHE A 52 -15.09 -1.41 -1.51
N ARG A 53 -15.03 -2.66 -1.97
CA ARG A 53 -14.48 -3.78 -1.17
C ARG A 53 -12.96 -3.76 -1.14
N VAL A 54 -12.33 -3.26 -2.21
CA VAL A 54 -10.86 -3.18 -2.32
C VAL A 54 -10.44 -1.83 -2.88
N ILE A 55 -9.59 -1.14 -2.13
CA ILE A 55 -8.97 0.10 -2.59
C ILE A 55 -7.47 -0.12 -2.76
N PHE A 56 -6.96 0.19 -3.95
CA PHE A 56 -5.53 0.19 -4.25
C PHE A 56 -5.00 1.61 -4.16
N SER A 57 -3.85 1.79 -3.53
CA SER A 57 -3.13 3.06 -3.54
C SER A 57 -1.64 2.84 -3.41
N THR A 58 -0.85 3.82 -3.85
CA THR A 58 0.55 3.89 -3.42
C THR A 58 0.59 4.31 -1.95
N TYR A 59 1.66 3.99 -1.24
CA TYR A 59 1.80 4.35 0.17
C TYR A 59 1.55 5.84 0.42
N MET A 60 2.13 6.70 -0.41
CA MET A 60 1.92 8.15 -0.31
C MET A 60 0.52 8.56 -0.74
N SER A 61 -0.04 8.03 -1.81
CA SER A 61 -1.38 8.46 -2.23
C SER A 61 -2.49 8.03 -1.25
N SER A 62 -2.21 7.07 -0.36
CA SER A 62 -3.17 6.60 0.64
C SER A 62 -3.65 7.69 1.61
N PHE A 63 -2.85 8.75 1.87
CA PHE A 63 -3.30 9.87 2.72
C PHE A 63 -4.57 10.53 2.17
N ARG A 64 -4.78 10.51 0.85
CA ARG A 64 -5.95 11.14 0.21
C ARG A 64 -7.25 10.47 0.61
N LEU A 65 -7.22 9.17 0.90
CA LEU A 65 -8.36 8.43 1.41
C LEU A 65 -8.74 8.91 2.82
N HIS A 66 -7.73 9.21 3.64
CA HIS A 66 -7.92 9.78 4.97
C HIS A 66 -8.45 11.22 4.90
N ASP A 67 -7.89 12.04 4.00
CA ASP A 67 -8.36 13.40 3.73
C ASP A 67 -9.84 13.45 3.31
N LYS A 68 -10.31 12.44 2.58
CA LYS A 68 -11.74 12.33 2.26
C LYS A 68 -12.59 11.99 3.47
N GLY A 69 -12.06 11.26 4.45
CA GLY A 69 -12.76 10.90 5.68
C GLY A 69 -12.85 9.40 5.95
N LEU A 70 -12.08 8.57 5.23
CA LEU A 70 -11.83 7.21 5.71
C LEU A 70 -10.91 7.28 6.93
N THR A 71 -11.23 6.53 7.97
CA THR A 71 -10.52 6.59 9.26
C THR A 71 -10.00 5.22 9.66
N ALA A 72 -9.18 5.17 10.71
CA ALA A 72 -8.71 3.92 11.30
C ALA A 72 -9.88 2.98 11.62
N GLY A 73 -9.68 1.68 11.33
CA GLY A 73 -10.71 0.66 11.51
C GLY A 73 -11.72 0.53 10.36
N HIS A 74 -11.64 1.39 9.33
CA HIS A 74 -12.42 1.18 8.11
C HIS A 74 -12.02 -0.12 7.39
N PHE A 75 -10.71 -0.37 7.26
CA PHE A 75 -10.21 -1.57 6.61
C PHE A 75 -9.99 -2.69 7.64
N SER A 76 -10.62 -3.84 7.39
CA SER A 76 -10.35 -5.07 8.14
C SER A 76 -8.97 -5.64 7.82
N HIS A 77 -8.48 -5.42 6.60
CA HIS A 77 -7.20 -5.92 6.12
C HIS A 77 -6.43 -4.82 5.37
N ILE A 78 -5.13 -4.71 5.63
CA ILE A 78 -4.22 -3.85 4.88
C ILE A 78 -3.09 -4.71 4.31
N PHE A 79 -2.93 -4.69 2.99
CA PHE A 79 -1.84 -5.36 2.29
C PHE A 79 -0.77 -4.34 1.90
N LEU A 80 0.39 -4.41 2.54
CA LEU A 80 1.58 -3.66 2.14
C LEU A 80 2.33 -4.48 1.09
N VAL A 81 2.12 -4.12 -0.18
CA VAL A 81 2.71 -4.81 -1.33
C VAL A 81 4.12 -4.29 -1.60
N ASP A 82 5.09 -5.19 -1.78
CA ASP A 82 6.50 -4.87 -2.04
C ASP A 82 7.10 -3.89 -1.00
N ALA A 83 6.76 -4.09 0.28
CA ALA A 83 7.14 -3.21 1.38
C ALA A 83 8.65 -3.22 1.66
N SER A 84 9.41 -4.20 1.14
CA SER A 84 10.88 -4.21 1.24
C SER A 84 11.52 -3.04 0.50
N SER A 85 10.98 -2.66 -0.67
CA SER A 85 11.55 -1.63 -1.54
C SER A 85 11.19 -0.20 -1.11
N ALA A 86 10.28 -0.03 -0.14
CA ALA A 86 9.87 1.26 0.42
C ALA A 86 10.67 1.61 1.69
N ILE A 87 10.79 2.90 1.99
CA ILE A 87 11.31 3.31 3.31
C ILE A 87 10.20 3.19 4.36
N GLU A 88 10.56 2.93 5.61
CA GLU A 88 9.58 2.76 6.68
C GLU A 88 8.59 3.94 6.83
N PRO A 89 9.02 5.22 6.74
CA PRO A 89 8.09 6.36 6.75
C PRO A 89 7.06 6.33 5.62
N GLU A 90 7.37 5.74 4.47
CA GLU A 90 6.41 5.64 3.39
C GLU A 90 5.27 4.69 3.78
N THR A 91 5.63 3.48 4.20
CA THR A 91 4.66 2.46 4.65
C THR A 91 3.85 2.93 5.86
N ALA A 92 4.44 3.77 6.71
CA ALA A 92 3.77 4.30 7.90
C ALA A 92 2.53 5.13 7.56
N VAL A 93 2.49 5.85 6.43
CA VAL A 93 1.32 6.67 6.05
C VAL A 93 0.06 5.82 5.92
N ALA A 94 0.15 4.60 5.36
CA ALA A 94 -0.99 3.70 5.28
C ALA A 94 -1.37 3.17 6.68
N LEU A 95 -0.38 2.78 7.48
CA LEU A 95 -0.62 2.18 8.79
C LEU A 95 -1.18 3.19 9.79
N THR A 96 -0.63 4.38 9.90
CA THR A 96 -1.05 5.39 10.90
C THR A 96 -2.44 5.94 10.61
N ASN A 97 -2.84 6.00 9.35
CA ASN A 97 -4.14 6.54 8.96
C ASN A 97 -5.27 5.50 9.08
N PHE A 98 -4.95 4.21 8.92
CA PHE A 98 -5.98 3.20 8.68
C PHE A 98 -5.93 1.97 9.60
N ALA A 99 -4.79 1.62 10.18
CA ALA A 99 -4.69 0.45 11.04
C ALA A 99 -5.21 0.75 12.45
N GLU A 100 -6.05 -0.13 12.99
CA GLU A 100 -6.33 -0.21 14.42
C GLU A 100 -6.14 -1.64 14.95
N LYS A 101 -6.52 -1.88 16.21
CA LYS A 101 -6.38 -3.19 16.86
C LYS A 101 -7.13 -4.32 16.16
N SER A 102 -8.24 -4.01 15.47
CA SER A 102 -9.03 -4.99 14.72
C SER A 102 -8.54 -5.19 13.27
N THR A 103 -7.56 -4.40 12.80
CA THR A 103 -7.04 -4.48 11.44
C THR A 103 -5.92 -5.52 11.31
N THR A 104 -6.08 -6.46 10.41
CA THR A 104 -5.00 -7.39 10.03
C THR A 104 -4.09 -6.74 9.01
N VAL A 105 -2.79 -6.64 9.33
CA VAL A 105 -1.78 -6.11 8.40
C VAL A 105 -0.97 -7.25 7.81
N ILE A 106 -0.97 -7.36 6.48
CA ILE A 106 -0.18 -8.31 5.72
C ILE A 106 0.95 -7.54 5.05
N VAL A 107 2.18 -7.92 5.32
CA VAL A 107 3.38 -7.26 4.77
C VAL A 107 4.06 -8.23 3.82
N THR A 108 4.21 -7.84 2.57
CA THR A 108 4.93 -8.61 1.55
C THR A 108 6.23 -7.91 1.18
N GLY A 109 7.23 -8.65 0.75
CA GLY A 109 8.51 -8.10 0.36
C GLY A 109 9.56 -9.19 0.20
N GLN A 110 10.75 -8.77 -0.19
CA GLN A 110 11.90 -9.65 -0.39
C GLN A 110 13.01 -9.29 0.62
N PRO A 111 13.49 -10.25 1.44
CA PRO A 111 14.61 -10.01 2.35
C PRO A 111 15.84 -9.47 1.62
N GLY A 112 16.41 -8.39 2.15
CA GLY A 112 17.59 -7.73 1.57
C GLY A 112 17.32 -6.78 0.40
N ASP A 113 16.10 -6.73 -0.17
CA ASP A 113 15.72 -5.74 -1.18
C ASP A 113 15.40 -4.41 -0.51
N ASN A 114 16.43 -3.64 -0.19
CA ASN A 114 16.29 -2.34 0.48
C ASN A 114 15.95 -1.22 -0.51
N SER A 115 15.30 -0.16 -0.03
CA SER A 115 14.98 1.03 -0.83
C SER A 115 16.21 1.61 -1.55
N ARG A 116 16.07 1.81 -2.87
CA ARG A 116 17.13 2.38 -3.72
C ARG A 116 17.12 3.91 -3.75
N TRP A 117 16.08 4.54 -3.21
CA TRP A 117 15.79 5.96 -3.44
C TRP A 117 16.40 6.91 -2.40
N VAL A 118 16.93 6.39 -1.28
CA VAL A 118 17.57 7.22 -0.25
C VAL A 118 18.91 7.78 -0.76
N ARG A 119 18.94 9.07 -1.11
CA ARG A 119 20.12 9.76 -1.71
C ARG A 119 21.18 10.21 -0.71
N ALA A 120 20.79 10.65 0.48
CA ALA A 120 21.74 11.17 1.47
C ALA A 120 22.48 10.04 2.21
N ASP A 121 23.82 10.08 2.22
CA ASP A 121 24.66 9.09 2.93
C ASP A 121 24.36 9.01 4.42
N MET A 122 24.23 10.17 5.07
CA MET A 122 23.88 10.24 6.49
C MET A 122 22.56 9.49 6.76
N ALA A 123 21.54 9.68 5.92
CA ALA A 123 20.26 9.01 6.09
C ALA A 123 20.38 7.49 5.90
N ARG A 124 21.18 7.03 4.93
CA ARG A 124 21.48 5.59 4.75
C ARG A 124 22.16 5.00 5.99
N GLN A 125 23.19 5.67 6.51
CA GLN A 125 23.94 5.24 7.69
C GLN A 125 23.08 5.24 8.96
N LYS A 126 22.11 6.16 9.06
CA LYS A 126 21.14 6.23 10.14
C LYS A 126 19.93 5.30 9.97
N GLY A 127 19.96 4.41 8.97
CA GLY A 127 18.99 3.32 8.83
C GLY A 127 17.76 3.65 7.99
N LEU A 128 17.68 4.79 7.30
CA LEU A 128 16.51 5.13 6.47
C LEU A 128 16.31 4.15 5.29
N LYS A 129 17.34 3.37 4.92
CA LYS A 129 17.22 2.30 3.94
C LYS A 129 16.56 1.03 4.46
N ILE A 130 16.46 0.88 5.78
CA ILE A 130 15.82 -0.27 6.41
C ILE A 130 14.31 -0.05 6.29
N SER A 131 13.66 -0.92 5.54
CA SER A 131 12.21 -0.88 5.36
C SER A 131 11.48 -1.43 6.58
N TYR A 132 10.19 -1.14 6.68
CA TYR A 132 9.31 -1.73 7.70
C TYR A 132 9.34 -3.26 7.63
N PHE A 133 9.31 -3.82 6.41
CA PHE A 133 9.44 -5.26 6.16
C PHE A 133 10.76 -5.81 6.73
N GLU A 134 11.90 -5.22 6.38
CA GLU A 134 13.21 -5.72 6.79
C GLU A 134 13.38 -5.62 8.32
N ARG A 135 12.87 -4.55 8.94
CA ARG A 135 12.86 -4.39 10.39
C ARG A 135 12.03 -5.46 11.07
N LEU A 136 10.81 -5.73 10.57
CA LEU A 136 9.97 -6.81 11.09
C LEU A 136 10.65 -8.17 10.91
N PHE A 137 11.11 -8.48 9.69
CA PHE A 137 11.75 -9.75 9.34
C PHE A 137 12.94 -10.09 10.26
N LYS A 138 13.71 -9.08 10.69
CA LYS A 138 14.84 -9.25 11.63
C LYS A 138 14.44 -9.28 13.12
N SER A 139 13.22 -8.90 13.45
CA SER A 139 12.70 -8.85 14.81
C SER A 139 11.99 -10.14 15.21
N ARG A 140 11.91 -10.44 16.52
CA ARG A 140 11.05 -11.52 17.01
C ARG A 140 9.59 -11.05 16.97
N PRO A 141 8.61 -11.92 16.66
CA PRO A 141 8.77 -13.36 16.38
C PRO A 141 9.18 -13.73 14.94
N TYR A 142 9.11 -12.80 13.99
CA TYR A 142 9.30 -13.04 12.55
C TYR A 142 10.65 -13.65 12.17
N ARG A 143 11.73 -13.28 12.87
CA ARG A 143 13.08 -13.82 12.66
C ARG A 143 13.15 -15.35 12.77
N SER A 144 12.22 -15.98 13.51
CA SER A 144 12.16 -17.43 13.65
C SER A 144 11.62 -18.16 12.41
N LEU A 145 11.14 -17.41 11.39
CA LEU A 145 10.48 -17.97 10.20
C LEU A 145 9.32 -18.90 10.54
N ASN A 146 8.60 -18.59 11.63
CA ASN A 146 7.46 -19.38 12.07
C ASN A 146 6.38 -19.39 10.97
N PRO A 147 5.98 -20.56 10.45
CA PRO A 147 5.00 -20.68 9.36
C PRO A 147 3.61 -20.14 9.73
N MET A 148 3.31 -19.97 11.01
CA MET A 148 2.07 -19.32 11.48
C MET A 148 2.07 -17.80 11.24
N LEU A 149 3.23 -17.21 11.01
CA LEU A 149 3.41 -15.75 10.89
C LEU A 149 3.99 -15.32 9.54
N ILE A 150 4.71 -16.23 8.87
CA ILE A 150 5.37 -15.98 7.59
C ILE A 150 5.01 -17.12 6.64
N THR A 151 4.63 -16.76 5.43
CA THR A 151 4.51 -17.69 4.31
C THR A 151 5.48 -17.27 3.22
N HIS A 152 6.11 -18.25 2.57
CA HIS A 152 6.77 -18.02 1.30
C HIS A 152 5.71 -18.08 0.20
N LEU A 153 5.79 -17.14 -0.73
CA LEU A 153 4.96 -17.14 -1.94
C LEU A 153 5.84 -17.66 -3.07
N ASP A 154 5.38 -18.70 -3.76
CA ASP A 154 6.02 -19.18 -4.97
C ASP A 154 5.91 -18.09 -6.06
N GLN A 155 7.01 -17.87 -6.80
CA GLN A 155 7.07 -16.88 -7.88
C GLN A 155 6.44 -17.39 -9.17
#